data_AF-A0A2D9DAS1-F1
#
_entry.id   AF-A0A2D9DAS1-F1
#
_cell.length_a   1.000
_cell.length_b   1.000
_cell.length_c   1.000
_cell.angle_alpha   90.00
_cell.angle_beta   90.00
_cell.angle_gamma   90.00
#
_symmetry.space_group_name_H-M   'P 1'
#
loop_
_entity.id
_entity.type
_entity.pdbx_description
1 polymer ?
#
loop_
_entity_poly.entity_id
_entity_poly.type
_entity_poly.pdbx_seq_one_letter_code
_entity_poly.pdbx_strand_id
1 'polypeptide(L)'
;MKKLFTTIMAFLTILLVQAQCQAGFSYMQNGTTTIFTDLSFVNQGWSTNYSVTWDWDFGDGNSSTQQNPVHTYANNGVYTPCLTVTFFDSTIINWCTSVYCDSILIGNSIPATWDCNPATGCYDPGTGLGQYSSLSSCQSACGITPSWDCPVNTLGGCYDPGTGLGQYSSLAACQTACVTPTPSWDCGPIGCYDPGTGVGQYASLAACQSICASTVSNLCDSMIVNGSINQPIFS
;
A
#
# COMPACT_ATOMS: atom_id res chain seq x y z
N MET A 1 -35.66 69.87 -12.54
CA MET A 1 -35.61 68.44 -12.95
C MET A 1 -34.58 68.24 -14.06
N LYS A 2 -33.27 68.33 -13.78
CA LYS A 2 -32.24 68.13 -14.82
C LYS A 2 -30.81 67.91 -14.28
N LYS A 3 -30.63 67.28 -13.11
CA LYS A 3 -29.30 66.95 -12.57
C LYS A 3 -29.30 65.69 -11.67
N LEU A 4 -29.99 64.62 -12.08
CA LEU A 4 -30.00 63.38 -11.30
C LEU A 4 -30.09 62.10 -12.15
N PHE A 5 -29.40 62.05 -13.30
CA PHE A 5 -29.45 60.86 -14.17
C PHE A 5 -28.13 60.48 -14.86
N THR A 6 -27.00 61.06 -14.47
CA THR A 6 -25.70 60.77 -15.12
C THR A 6 -24.66 60.07 -14.24
N THR A 7 -24.97 59.74 -12.99
CA THR A 7 -24.01 59.05 -12.08
C THR A 7 -24.38 57.60 -11.73
N ILE A 8 -25.53 57.09 -12.17
CA ILE A 8 -25.95 55.69 -11.89
C ILE A 8 -25.53 54.71 -13.01
N MET A 9 -25.18 55.21 -14.21
CA MET A 9 -24.66 54.41 -15.34
C MET A 9 -23.13 54.22 -15.33
N ALA A 10 -22.40 54.88 -14.43
CA ALA A 10 -20.94 54.71 -14.29
C ALA A 10 -20.55 53.75 -13.14
N PHE A 11 -21.54 53.22 -12.41
CA PHE A 11 -21.34 52.25 -11.32
C PHE A 11 -21.95 50.86 -11.63
N LEU A 12 -22.38 50.63 -12.88
CA LEU A 12 -22.81 49.32 -13.39
C LEU A 12 -21.91 48.80 -14.53
N THR A 13 -20.65 49.24 -14.56
CA THR A 13 -19.61 48.68 -15.44
C THR A 13 -18.29 48.48 -14.70
N ILE A 14 -18.34 48.12 -13.42
CA ILE A 14 -17.34 47.19 -12.88
C ILE A 14 -17.76 45.81 -13.39
N LEU A 15 -17.72 45.61 -14.71
CA LEU A 15 -17.72 44.28 -15.30
C LEU A 15 -16.39 43.67 -14.87
N LEU A 16 -16.49 42.58 -14.11
CA LEU A 16 -15.38 41.74 -13.68
C LEU A 16 -14.37 41.61 -14.83
N VAL A 17 -13.11 41.95 -14.59
CA VAL A 17 -12.01 41.46 -15.44
C VAL A 17 -12.00 39.94 -15.23
N GLN A 18 -12.77 39.22 -16.02
CA GLN A 18 -12.74 37.77 -16.01
C GLN A 18 -11.39 37.36 -16.59
N ALA A 19 -10.59 36.61 -15.83
CA ALA A 19 -9.30 36.11 -16.28
C ALA A 19 -9.49 35.43 -17.65
N GLN A 20 -8.76 35.89 -18.68
CA GLN A 20 -9.02 35.45 -20.06
C GLN A 20 -8.71 33.96 -20.30
N CYS A 21 -7.95 33.36 -19.38
CA CYS A 21 -7.63 31.95 -19.30
C CYS A 21 -7.54 31.54 -17.82
N GLN A 22 -7.70 30.24 -17.57
CA GLN A 22 -7.61 29.64 -16.25
C GLN A 22 -6.80 28.35 -16.34
N ALA A 23 -5.74 28.28 -15.54
CA ALA A 23 -4.99 27.06 -15.29
C ALA A 23 -5.79 26.14 -14.36
N GLY A 24 -5.62 24.84 -14.53
CA GLY A 24 -6.21 23.85 -13.63
C GLY A 24 -5.65 22.47 -13.90
N PHE A 25 -5.66 21.61 -12.89
CA PHE A 25 -5.31 20.21 -13.08
C PHE A 25 -6.12 19.31 -12.15
N SER A 26 -6.17 18.03 -12.51
CA SER A 26 -6.51 16.93 -11.61
C SER A 26 -5.35 15.94 -11.56
N TYR A 27 -5.41 15.00 -10.63
CA TYR A 27 -4.36 14.01 -10.47
C TYR A 27 -4.90 12.68 -9.98
N MET A 28 -4.19 11.60 -10.31
CA MET A 28 -4.35 10.27 -9.73
C MET A 28 -3.03 9.79 -9.15
N GLN A 29 -3.07 9.05 -8.05
CA GLN A 29 -1.88 8.56 -7.36
C GLN A 29 -1.80 7.04 -7.38
N ASN A 30 -0.58 6.52 -7.52
CA ASN A 30 -0.23 5.12 -7.32
C ASN A 30 1.06 5.05 -6.49
N GLY A 31 0.91 4.95 -5.16
CA GLY A 31 2.03 5.07 -4.22
C GLY A 31 2.63 6.47 -4.24
N THR A 32 3.92 6.59 -4.58
CA THR A 32 4.61 7.88 -4.71
C THR A 32 4.54 8.47 -6.12
N THR A 33 3.95 7.76 -7.08
CA THR A 33 3.79 8.23 -8.46
C THR A 33 2.44 8.93 -8.61
N THR A 34 2.47 10.15 -9.15
CA THR A 34 1.30 10.97 -9.47
C THR A 34 1.20 11.17 -10.97
N ILE A 35 0.02 10.96 -11.51
CA ILE A 35 -0.32 11.20 -12.92
C ILE A 35 -1.16 12.46 -12.96
N PHE A 36 -0.65 13.52 -13.60
CA PHE A 36 -1.34 14.79 -13.73
C PHE A 36 -2.14 14.85 -15.02
N THR A 37 -3.31 15.48 -14.96
CA THR A 37 -4.16 15.77 -16.11
C THR A 37 -4.45 17.27 -16.16
N ASP A 38 -4.09 17.91 -17.26
CA ASP A 38 -4.38 19.32 -17.54
C ASP A 38 -5.89 19.54 -17.70
N LEU A 39 -6.41 20.53 -16.98
CA LEU A 39 -7.79 21.00 -17.04
C LEU A 39 -7.86 22.49 -17.42
N SER A 40 -6.77 23.05 -17.93
CA SER A 40 -6.67 24.46 -18.26
C SER A 40 -7.54 24.83 -19.46
N PHE A 41 -8.10 26.02 -19.45
CA PHE A 41 -8.98 26.50 -20.52
C PHE A 41 -8.88 28.01 -20.73
N VAL A 42 -9.38 28.45 -21.89
CA VAL A 42 -9.59 29.85 -22.24
C VAL A 42 -11.08 30.19 -22.23
N ASN A 43 -11.41 31.43 -21.88
CA ASN A 43 -12.79 31.91 -21.87
C ASN A 43 -13.33 32.16 -23.30
N GLN A 44 -14.64 32.41 -23.40
CA GLN A 44 -15.28 32.83 -24.65
C GLN A 44 -14.65 34.13 -25.18
N GLY A 45 -14.18 34.11 -26.43
CA GLY A 45 -13.52 35.25 -27.07
C GLY A 45 -12.17 34.92 -27.72
N TRP A 46 -11.63 33.73 -27.47
CA TRP A 46 -10.46 33.20 -28.17
C TRP A 46 -10.85 32.56 -29.50
N SER A 47 -9.95 32.60 -30.48
CA SER A 47 -10.11 31.80 -31.70
C SER A 47 -9.87 30.31 -31.40
N THR A 48 -10.07 29.45 -32.39
CA THR A 48 -9.67 28.03 -32.29
C THR A 48 -8.20 27.80 -32.63
N ASN A 49 -7.46 28.85 -33.03
CA ASN A 49 -6.08 28.77 -33.49
C ASN A 49 -5.15 29.47 -32.49
N TYR A 50 -5.00 28.85 -31.32
CA TYR A 50 -4.04 29.25 -30.30
C TYR A 50 -3.07 28.11 -30.00
N SER A 51 -1.86 28.47 -29.56
CA SER A 51 -0.88 27.56 -28.98
C SER A 51 -0.94 27.60 -27.46
N VAL A 52 -0.62 26.49 -26.81
CA VAL A 52 -0.52 26.38 -25.35
C VAL A 52 0.87 25.86 -24.99
N THR A 53 1.47 26.44 -23.95
CA THR A 53 2.68 25.92 -23.31
C THR A 53 2.38 25.59 -21.86
N TRP A 54 2.88 24.46 -21.38
CA TRP A 54 2.78 24.00 -19.99
C TRP A 54 4.14 24.08 -19.34
N ASP A 55 4.16 24.52 -18.09
CA ASP A 55 5.33 24.53 -17.21
C ASP A 55 4.89 24.09 -15.82
N TRP A 56 5.35 22.92 -15.42
CA TRP A 56 5.04 22.29 -14.14
C TRP A 56 6.22 22.46 -13.18
N ASP A 57 5.94 22.94 -11.98
CA ASP A 57 6.80 22.78 -10.81
C ASP A 57 6.13 21.78 -9.88
N PHE A 58 6.76 20.65 -9.57
CA PHE A 58 6.14 19.64 -8.70
C PHE A 58 6.27 19.96 -7.20
N GLY A 59 6.97 21.04 -6.84
CA GLY A 59 7.19 21.44 -5.45
C GLY A 59 8.25 20.61 -4.73
N ASP A 60 8.98 19.74 -5.44
CA ASP A 60 10.09 18.93 -4.93
C ASP A 60 11.44 19.28 -5.60
N GLY A 61 11.47 20.36 -6.39
CA GLY A 61 12.62 20.80 -7.17
C GLY A 61 12.70 20.21 -8.59
N ASN A 62 11.80 19.30 -8.96
CA ASN A 62 11.66 18.80 -10.33
C ASN A 62 10.56 19.54 -11.09
N SER A 63 10.67 19.54 -12.42
CA SER A 63 9.73 20.22 -13.32
C SER A 63 9.44 19.42 -14.60
N SER A 64 8.44 19.85 -15.37
CA SER A 64 8.10 19.26 -16.67
C SER A 64 7.40 20.27 -17.59
N THR A 65 7.57 20.12 -18.90
CA THR A 65 6.84 20.90 -19.91
C THR A 65 5.81 20.08 -20.67
N GLN A 66 5.55 18.84 -20.24
CA GLN A 66 4.50 18.00 -20.85
C GLN A 66 3.12 18.48 -20.40
N GLN A 67 2.11 18.34 -21.27
CA GLN A 67 0.73 18.67 -20.90
C GLN A 67 0.22 17.81 -19.73
N ASN A 68 0.42 16.49 -19.79
CA ASN A 68 -0.04 15.53 -18.79
C ASN A 68 1.16 14.70 -18.27
N PRO A 69 2.00 15.26 -17.37
CA PRO A 69 3.19 14.57 -16.90
C PRO A 69 2.85 13.46 -15.90
N VAL A 70 3.72 12.45 -15.86
CA VAL A 70 3.80 11.48 -14.74
C VAL A 70 5.02 11.84 -13.92
N HIS A 71 4.85 12.00 -12.61
CA HIS A 71 5.93 12.35 -11.70
C HIS A 71 5.99 11.40 -10.50
N THR A 72 7.18 10.96 -10.14
CA THR A 72 7.39 10.10 -8.97
C THR A 72 8.18 10.86 -7.92
N TYR A 73 7.54 11.10 -6.77
CA TYR A 73 8.19 11.78 -5.66
C TYR A 73 9.11 10.81 -4.92
N ALA A 74 10.28 11.30 -4.50
CA ALA A 74 11.26 10.48 -3.80
C ALA A 74 10.80 10.08 -2.38
N ASN A 75 10.08 10.97 -1.70
CA ASN A 75 9.65 10.77 -0.31
C ASN A 75 8.16 11.05 -0.16
N ASN A 76 7.52 10.37 0.80
CA ASN A 76 6.17 10.71 1.24
C ASN A 76 6.16 12.11 1.87
N GLY A 77 5.05 12.83 1.73
CA GLY A 77 4.92 14.19 2.26
C GLY A 77 3.88 15.03 1.54
N VAL A 78 3.66 16.24 2.02
CA VAL A 78 2.82 17.23 1.32
C VAL A 78 3.69 17.98 0.32
N TYR A 79 3.24 18.05 -0.92
CA TYR A 79 3.85 18.83 -1.99
C TYR A 79 2.81 19.78 -2.58
N THR A 80 3.27 20.89 -3.17
CA THR A 80 2.39 21.88 -3.79
C THR A 80 2.77 22.04 -5.26
N PRO A 81 2.37 21.10 -6.12
CA PRO A 81 2.56 21.23 -7.55
C PRO A 81 1.84 22.48 -8.09
N CYS A 82 2.53 23.20 -8.96
CA CYS A 82 2.06 24.38 -9.65
C CYS A 82 2.13 24.15 -11.15
N LEU A 83 1.01 24.34 -11.85
CA LEU A 83 0.95 24.39 -13.30
C LEU A 83 0.85 25.85 -13.76
N THR A 84 1.82 26.28 -14.55
CA THR A 84 1.77 27.52 -15.33
C THR A 84 1.43 27.19 -16.77
N VAL A 85 0.34 27.74 -17.28
CA VAL A 85 -0.03 27.65 -18.70
C VAL A 85 0.03 29.01 -19.34
N THR A 86 0.56 29.06 -20.56
CA THR A 86 0.50 30.25 -21.41
C THR A 86 -0.20 29.92 -22.72
N PHE A 87 -1.30 30.61 -22.97
CA PHE A 87 -2.05 30.59 -24.21
C PHE A 87 -1.61 31.76 -25.09
N PHE A 88 -1.41 31.50 -26.38
CA PHE A 88 -1.11 32.54 -27.37
C PHE A 88 -1.96 32.34 -28.61
N ASP A 89 -2.80 33.33 -28.92
CA ASP A 89 -3.64 33.36 -30.12
C ASP A 89 -3.02 34.28 -31.16
N SER A 90 -2.54 33.68 -32.25
CA SER A 90 -1.92 34.42 -33.36
C SER A 90 -2.92 35.17 -34.24
N THR A 91 -4.21 34.81 -34.19
CA THR A 91 -5.27 35.37 -35.05
C THR A 91 -5.73 36.72 -34.56
N ILE A 92 -5.98 36.81 -33.25
CA ILE A 92 -6.43 38.06 -32.58
C ILE A 92 -5.29 38.74 -31.82
N ILE A 93 -4.07 38.21 -31.89
CA ILE A 93 -2.87 38.69 -31.19
C ILE A 93 -3.19 38.87 -29.69
N ASN A 94 -3.68 37.79 -29.08
CA ASN A 94 -4.00 37.75 -27.66
C ASN A 94 -3.08 36.76 -26.95
N TRP A 95 -2.80 37.01 -25.67
CA TRP A 95 -2.03 36.11 -24.85
C TRP A 95 -2.53 36.13 -23.42
N CYS A 96 -2.42 34.99 -22.74
CA CYS A 96 -2.80 34.89 -21.35
C CYS A 96 -1.96 33.83 -20.65
N THR A 97 -1.43 34.19 -19.49
CA THR A 97 -0.73 33.26 -18.61
C THR A 97 -1.53 33.10 -17.33
N SER A 98 -1.72 31.86 -16.90
CA SER A 98 -2.41 31.52 -15.66
C SER A 98 -1.59 30.49 -14.89
N VAL A 99 -1.65 30.57 -13.56
CA VAL A 99 -0.96 29.67 -12.65
C VAL A 99 -1.98 29.07 -11.70
N TYR A 100 -1.94 27.76 -11.53
CA TYR A 100 -2.75 27.04 -10.56
C TYR A 100 -1.86 26.12 -9.74
N CYS A 101 -1.94 26.27 -8.42
CA CYS A 101 -1.23 25.43 -7.46
C CYS A 101 -2.24 24.79 -6.51
N ASP A 102 -2.10 23.50 -6.24
CA ASP A 102 -2.90 22.80 -5.24
C ASP A 102 -2.02 21.86 -4.43
N SER A 103 -2.30 21.76 -3.13
CA SER A 103 -1.53 20.89 -2.24
C SER A 103 -1.97 19.44 -2.42
N ILE A 104 -1.02 18.55 -2.67
CA ILE A 104 -1.25 17.11 -2.76
C ILE A 104 -0.45 16.38 -1.69
N LEU A 105 -1.03 15.33 -1.13
CA LEU A 105 -0.36 14.48 -0.16
C LEU A 105 0.14 13.22 -0.85
N ILE A 106 1.46 13.07 -0.92
CA ILE A 106 2.13 11.94 -1.55
C ILE A 106 2.44 10.86 -0.51
N GLY A 107 2.15 9.62 -0.87
CA GLY A 107 2.36 8.48 0.02
C GLY A 107 1.33 8.38 1.13
N ASN A 108 0.14 8.98 0.95
CA ASN A 108 -0.97 8.74 1.86
C ASN A 108 -1.42 7.28 1.72
N SER A 109 -1.01 6.44 2.68
CA SER A 109 -1.89 5.35 3.12
C SER A 109 -3.14 6.05 3.62
N ILE A 110 -4.26 5.84 2.93
CA ILE A 110 -5.58 6.22 3.40
C ILE A 110 -5.67 5.73 4.86
N PRO A 111 -5.81 6.62 5.87
CA PRO A 111 -5.80 6.19 7.27
C PRO A 111 -6.88 5.13 7.46
N ALA A 112 -6.52 3.99 8.04
CA ALA A 112 -7.45 2.90 8.24
C ALA A 112 -8.63 3.39 9.09
N THR A 113 -9.80 3.44 8.47
CA THR A 113 -11.08 3.76 9.11
C THR A 113 -11.94 2.52 9.14
N TRP A 114 -12.95 2.46 10.00
CA TRP A 114 -13.68 1.23 10.25
C TRP A 114 -15.17 1.47 10.27
N ASP A 115 -15.93 0.54 9.70
CA ASP A 115 -17.39 0.48 9.74
C ASP A 115 -17.86 -0.82 10.41
N CYS A 116 -19.05 -0.79 11.02
CA CYS A 116 -19.68 -1.99 11.58
C CYS A 116 -20.42 -2.77 10.48
N ASN A 117 -20.07 -4.03 10.28
CA ASN A 117 -20.89 -4.98 9.52
C ASN A 117 -21.36 -6.12 10.45
N PRO A 118 -22.67 -6.38 10.58
CA PRO A 118 -23.19 -7.47 11.40
C PRO A 118 -22.69 -8.87 11.03
N ALA A 119 -22.27 -9.10 9.78
CA ALA A 119 -21.80 -10.39 9.30
C ALA A 119 -20.28 -10.58 9.40
N THR A 120 -19.51 -9.49 9.33
CA THR A 120 -18.03 -9.55 9.22
C THR A 120 -17.30 -8.75 10.31
N GLY A 121 -18.03 -8.13 11.25
CA GLY A 121 -17.46 -7.29 12.28
C GLY A 121 -16.95 -5.94 11.76
N CYS A 122 -15.88 -5.45 12.36
CA CYS A 122 -15.23 -4.20 11.93
C CYS A 122 -14.48 -4.43 10.62
N TYR A 123 -14.82 -3.68 9.59
CA TYR A 123 -14.13 -3.75 8.30
C TYR A 123 -13.66 -2.36 7.87
N ASP A 124 -12.51 -2.31 7.18
CA ASP A 124 -11.98 -1.07 6.63
C ASP A 124 -12.46 -0.89 5.17
N PRO A 125 -13.23 0.16 4.86
CA PRO A 125 -13.70 0.41 3.50
C PRO A 125 -12.59 0.85 2.54
N GLY A 126 -11.38 1.15 3.04
CA GLY A 126 -10.26 1.62 2.21
C GLY A 126 -10.47 3.02 1.64
N THR A 127 -11.44 3.77 2.14
CA THR A 127 -11.80 5.13 1.69
C THR A 127 -11.31 6.21 2.66
N GLY A 128 -10.94 5.85 3.89
CA GLY A 128 -10.54 6.80 4.92
C GLY A 128 -11.71 7.60 5.49
N LEU A 129 -12.94 7.16 5.20
CA LEU A 129 -14.20 7.81 5.59
C LEU A 129 -15.10 6.91 6.44
N GLY A 130 -14.58 5.78 6.94
CA GLY A 130 -15.31 4.90 7.85
C GLY A 130 -15.66 5.59 9.16
N GLN A 131 -16.72 5.12 9.82
CA GLN A 131 -17.34 5.71 11.00
C GLN A 131 -16.38 5.84 12.19
N TYR A 132 -15.39 4.95 12.31
CA TYR A 132 -14.41 4.96 13.40
C TYR A 132 -12.99 5.12 12.86
N SER A 133 -12.20 5.98 13.49
CA SER A 133 -10.79 6.21 13.15
C SER A 133 -9.82 5.19 13.77
N SER A 134 -10.32 4.17 14.48
CA SER A 134 -9.51 3.08 15.01
C SER A 134 -10.31 1.78 15.14
N LEU A 135 -9.62 0.65 14.98
CA LEU A 135 -10.21 -0.69 15.15
C LEU A 135 -10.79 -0.88 16.56
N SER A 136 -10.08 -0.42 17.58
CA SER A 136 -10.52 -0.51 18.99
C SER A 136 -11.82 0.25 19.25
N SER A 137 -11.97 1.44 18.64
CA SER A 137 -13.21 2.23 18.77
C SER A 137 -14.38 1.55 18.08
N CYS A 138 -14.12 0.96 16.90
CA CYS A 138 -15.12 0.19 16.18
C CYS A 138 -15.57 -1.05 16.97
N GLN A 139 -14.63 -1.87 17.46
CA GLN A 139 -14.94 -3.10 18.21
C GLN A 139 -15.77 -2.82 19.46
N SER A 140 -15.45 -1.73 20.16
CA SER A 140 -16.18 -1.29 21.36
C SER A 140 -17.62 -0.86 21.07
N ALA A 141 -17.86 -0.25 19.89
CA ALA A 141 -19.15 0.33 19.54
C ALA A 141 -20.06 -0.64 18.76
N CYS A 142 -19.50 -1.55 17.95
CA CYS A 142 -20.27 -2.54 17.20
C CYS A 142 -20.85 -3.68 18.08
N GLY A 143 -20.53 -3.71 19.37
CA GLY A 143 -21.03 -4.75 20.30
C GLY A 143 -20.47 -6.14 20.00
N ILE A 144 -19.28 -6.21 19.38
CA ILE A 144 -18.63 -7.47 19.02
C ILE A 144 -17.99 -8.04 20.29
N THR A 145 -18.42 -9.22 20.73
CA THR A 145 -17.73 -9.92 21.82
C THR A 145 -16.41 -10.48 21.30
N PRO A 146 -15.25 -10.16 21.91
CA PRO A 146 -13.96 -10.69 21.48
C PRO A 146 -13.99 -12.20 21.38
N SER A 147 -13.53 -12.71 20.25
CA SER A 147 -13.46 -14.14 19.92
C SER A 147 -12.05 -14.47 19.45
N TRP A 148 -11.63 -15.72 19.50
CA TRP A 148 -10.23 -16.08 19.30
C TRP A 148 -10.11 -17.30 18.40
N ASP A 149 -9.12 -17.28 17.52
CA ASP A 149 -8.74 -18.36 16.61
C ASP A 149 -7.27 -18.73 16.77
N CYS A 150 -6.91 -19.90 16.23
CA CYS A 150 -5.58 -20.48 16.35
C CYS A 150 -4.99 -20.80 14.97
N PRO A 151 -3.94 -20.08 14.54
CA PRO A 151 -3.20 -20.43 13.34
C PRO A 151 -2.40 -21.69 13.62
N VAL A 152 -2.38 -22.62 12.65
CA VAL A 152 -1.41 -23.69 12.65
C VAL A 152 0.00 -23.08 12.51
N ASN A 153 0.93 -23.50 13.38
CA ASN A 153 2.38 -23.22 13.29
C ASN A 153 2.90 -21.84 13.74
N THR A 154 2.24 -21.15 14.67
CA THR A 154 2.79 -19.93 15.30
C THR A 154 2.90 -20.02 16.82
N LEU A 155 4.05 -19.61 17.37
CA LEU A 155 4.33 -19.63 18.81
C LEU A 155 3.36 -18.75 19.61
N GLY A 156 2.51 -19.35 20.47
CA GLY A 156 1.59 -18.62 21.37
C GLY A 156 0.41 -17.92 20.67
N GLY A 157 0.07 -18.32 19.45
CA GLY A 157 -0.79 -17.57 18.54
C GLY A 157 -2.29 -17.75 18.77
N CYS A 158 -2.84 -17.19 19.84
CA CYS A 158 -4.25 -16.80 19.81
C CYS A 158 -4.35 -15.44 19.13
N TYR A 159 -5.11 -15.34 18.05
CA TYR A 159 -5.41 -14.06 17.42
C TYR A 159 -6.92 -13.83 17.42
N ASP A 160 -7.35 -12.59 17.63
CA ASP A 160 -8.75 -12.20 17.51
C ASP A 160 -9.01 -11.81 16.06
N PRO A 161 -9.91 -12.50 15.32
CA PRO A 161 -10.23 -12.17 13.94
C PRO A 161 -11.03 -10.86 13.80
N GLY A 162 -11.49 -10.25 14.91
CA GLY A 162 -12.25 -9.01 14.90
C GLY A 162 -13.70 -9.14 14.40
N THR A 163 -14.14 -10.37 14.11
CA THR A 163 -15.48 -10.71 13.61
C THR A 163 -16.46 -11.07 14.72
N GLY A 164 -15.97 -11.42 15.92
CA GLY A 164 -16.79 -12.00 16.99
C GLY A 164 -17.21 -13.45 16.73
N LEU A 165 -16.69 -14.08 15.68
CA LEU A 165 -17.03 -15.44 15.26
C LEU A 165 -15.86 -16.43 15.37
N GLY A 166 -14.78 -16.04 16.05
CA GLY A 166 -13.65 -16.93 16.34
C GLY A 166 -14.08 -18.16 17.14
N GLN A 167 -13.35 -19.26 16.96
CA GLN A 167 -13.62 -20.58 17.50
C GLN A 167 -13.74 -20.60 19.03
N TYR A 168 -13.04 -19.71 19.73
CA TYR A 168 -13.04 -19.62 21.18
C TYR A 168 -13.60 -18.27 21.65
N SER A 169 -14.55 -18.30 22.57
CA SER A 169 -15.16 -17.09 23.15
C SER A 169 -14.32 -16.39 24.22
N SER A 170 -13.11 -16.91 24.51
CA SER A 170 -12.17 -16.28 25.44
C SER A 170 -10.72 -16.60 25.10
N LEU A 171 -9.83 -15.66 25.41
CA LEU A 171 -8.39 -15.79 25.22
C LEU A 171 -7.86 -17.00 26.00
N ALA A 172 -8.35 -17.22 27.22
CA ALA A 172 -7.93 -18.34 28.06
C ALA A 172 -8.30 -19.71 27.46
N ALA A 173 -9.50 -19.84 26.89
CA ALA A 173 -9.92 -21.07 26.22
C ALA A 173 -9.08 -21.35 24.97
N CYS A 174 -8.83 -20.30 24.17
CA CYS A 174 -7.94 -20.38 23.02
C CYS A 174 -6.51 -20.78 23.44
N GLN A 175 -5.94 -20.11 24.43
CA GLN A 175 -4.57 -20.38 24.89
C GLN A 175 -4.42 -21.79 25.44
N THR A 176 -5.46 -22.34 26.07
CA THR A 176 -5.47 -23.73 26.55
C THR A 176 -5.50 -24.72 25.39
N ALA A 177 -6.20 -24.40 24.31
CA ALA A 177 -6.33 -25.26 23.15
C ALA A 177 -5.17 -25.13 22.14
N CYS A 178 -4.44 -24.01 22.16
CA CYS A 178 -3.52 -23.59 21.09
C CYS A 178 -2.07 -23.42 21.57
N VAL A 179 -1.72 -24.12 22.64
CA VAL A 179 -0.33 -24.26 23.10
C VAL A 179 0.50 -24.98 22.01
N THR A 180 1.75 -24.54 21.83
CA THR A 180 2.73 -24.93 20.81
C THR A 180 3.22 -26.39 20.89
N PRO A 181 3.86 -26.95 19.84
CA PRO A 181 3.91 -28.39 19.54
C PRO A 181 4.86 -29.22 20.44
N THR A 182 4.61 -30.53 20.51
CA THR A 182 5.49 -31.50 21.21
C THR A 182 6.85 -31.60 20.50
N PRO A 183 7.99 -31.39 21.20
CA PRO A 183 9.31 -31.44 20.58
C PRO A 183 9.71 -32.87 20.26
N SER A 184 10.66 -33.17 19.39
CA SER A 184 11.31 -32.45 18.30
C SER A 184 12.53 -33.27 17.83
N TRP A 185 12.83 -34.39 18.47
CA TRP A 185 14.01 -35.17 18.15
C TRP A 185 13.91 -35.66 16.70
N ASP A 186 14.98 -35.53 15.93
CA ASP A 186 15.08 -35.97 14.55
C ASP A 186 16.16 -37.05 14.40
N CYS A 187 15.99 -37.98 13.46
CA CYS A 187 17.06 -38.91 13.10
C CYS A 187 18.09 -38.19 12.21
N GLY A 188 19.36 -38.22 12.61
CA GLY A 188 20.50 -37.82 11.80
C GLY A 188 21.44 -38.98 11.46
N PRO A 189 22.46 -38.77 10.61
CA PRO A 189 23.39 -39.81 10.17
C PRO A 189 24.18 -40.50 11.30
N ILE A 190 24.30 -39.83 12.45
CA ILE A 190 25.02 -40.29 13.64
C ILE A 190 24.09 -40.61 14.81
N GLY A 191 22.77 -40.60 14.59
CA GLY A 191 21.75 -40.86 15.61
C GLY A 191 20.77 -39.72 15.81
N CYS A 192 19.99 -39.79 16.88
CA CYS A 192 18.99 -38.79 17.23
C CYS A 192 19.63 -37.47 17.63
N TYR A 193 19.13 -36.37 17.09
CA TYR A 193 19.53 -35.02 17.49
C TYR A 193 18.29 -34.14 17.67
N ASP A 194 18.39 -33.17 18.57
CA ASP A 194 17.35 -32.16 18.75
C ASP A 194 17.67 -30.95 17.84
N PRO A 195 16.81 -30.59 16.88
CA PRO A 195 17.00 -29.44 16.00
C PRO A 195 16.82 -28.10 16.73
N GLY A 196 16.41 -28.09 18.00
CA GLY A 196 16.35 -26.90 18.84
C GLY A 196 15.21 -25.94 18.49
N THR A 197 14.28 -26.36 17.64
CA THR A 197 13.15 -25.58 17.14
C THR A 197 11.83 -25.94 17.82
N GLY A 198 11.79 -27.04 18.58
CA GLY A 198 10.57 -27.54 19.22
C GLY A 198 9.60 -28.23 18.26
N VAL A 199 10.03 -28.59 17.03
CA VAL A 199 9.16 -29.12 15.96
C VAL A 199 9.65 -30.39 15.24
N GLY A 200 10.76 -31.01 15.59
CA GLY A 200 11.14 -32.29 14.95
C GLY A 200 10.28 -33.51 15.32
N GLN A 201 10.70 -34.68 14.85
CA GLN A 201 9.82 -35.83 14.60
C GLN A 201 9.33 -36.60 15.82
N TYR A 202 10.19 -36.81 16.82
CA TYR A 202 9.85 -37.65 17.96
C TYR A 202 9.65 -36.82 19.21
N ALA A 203 8.58 -37.15 19.92
CA ALA A 203 8.23 -36.59 21.21
C ALA A 203 9.29 -36.83 22.31
N SER A 204 10.23 -37.79 22.11
CA SER A 204 11.28 -38.13 23.07
C SER A 204 12.50 -38.80 22.42
N LEU A 205 13.67 -38.66 23.06
CA LEU A 205 14.91 -39.33 22.65
C LEU A 205 14.78 -40.86 22.62
N ALA A 206 14.04 -41.45 23.57
CA ALA A 206 13.82 -42.90 23.62
C ALA A 206 12.98 -43.41 22.45
N ALA A 207 11.93 -42.66 22.06
CA ALA A 207 11.13 -42.95 20.87
C ALA A 207 11.92 -42.77 19.57
N CYS A 208 12.84 -41.80 19.55
CA CYS A 208 13.75 -41.61 18.43
C CYS A 208 14.77 -42.76 18.34
N GLN A 209 15.41 -43.13 19.45
CA GLN A 209 16.46 -44.17 19.48
C GLN A 209 15.94 -45.57 19.19
N SER A 210 14.70 -45.89 19.59
CA SER A 210 14.09 -47.18 19.28
C SER A 210 13.80 -47.38 17.78
N ILE A 211 13.77 -46.29 17.00
CA ILE A 211 13.41 -46.29 15.58
C ILE A 211 14.64 -46.00 14.68
N CYS A 212 15.46 -44.98 15.00
CA CYS A 212 16.65 -44.65 14.21
C CYS A 212 17.73 -45.75 14.23
N ALA A 213 17.78 -46.58 15.28
CA ALA A 213 18.78 -47.64 15.43
C ALA A 213 18.67 -48.78 14.38
N SER A 214 17.58 -48.84 13.59
CA SER A 214 17.39 -49.88 12.56
C SER A 214 18.12 -49.61 11.23
N THR A 215 18.72 -48.43 11.04
CA THR A 215 19.45 -48.08 9.79
C THR A 215 20.97 -48.16 9.89
N VAL A 216 21.52 -48.54 11.05
CA VAL A 216 22.98 -48.71 11.26
C VAL A 216 23.38 -50.18 11.41
N SER A 217 22.56 -51.12 10.94
CA SER A 217 23.04 -52.48 10.65
C SER A 217 23.35 -52.58 9.15
N ASN A 218 24.64 -52.74 8.83
CA ASN A 218 25.19 -53.29 7.58
C ASN A 218 26.00 -52.34 6.68
N LEU A 219 27.00 -51.65 7.22
CA LEU A 219 28.14 -51.15 6.42
C LEU A 219 29.51 -51.74 6.81
N CYS A 220 29.55 -52.73 7.70
CA CYS A 220 30.80 -53.41 8.08
C CYS A 220 30.89 -54.87 7.62
N ASP A 221 29.97 -55.35 6.77
CA ASP A 221 30.05 -56.71 6.23
C ASP A 221 29.92 -56.67 4.71
N SER A 222 31.01 -56.34 4.00
CA SER A 222 31.32 -56.71 2.60
C SER A 222 32.28 -55.75 1.87
N MET A 223 33.49 -55.53 2.39
CA MET A 223 34.59 -55.08 1.52
C MET A 223 35.81 -55.98 1.67
N ILE A 224 35.81 -57.06 0.89
CA ILE A 224 37.04 -57.72 0.46
C ILE A 224 37.79 -56.72 -0.43
N VAL A 225 38.94 -56.23 0.04
CA VAL A 225 39.85 -55.41 -0.76
C VAL A 225 40.85 -56.33 -1.47
N ASN A 226 40.69 -56.50 -2.78
CA ASN A 226 41.76 -56.77 -3.74
C ASN A 226 41.49 -55.76 -4.87
N GLY A 227 42.25 -54.68 -5.09
CA GLY A 227 43.69 -54.64 -5.22
C GLY A 227 44.07 -54.94 -6.66
N SER A 228 44.11 -53.90 -7.53
CA SER A 228 45.08 -53.71 -8.64
C SER A 228 44.48 -53.01 -9.88
N ILE A 229 44.90 -51.74 -10.05
CA ILE A 229 45.30 -51.03 -11.27
C ILE A 229 45.09 -51.70 -12.64
N ASN A 230 44.41 -51.01 -13.57
CA ASN A 230 44.95 -50.59 -14.88
C ASN A 230 43.88 -49.89 -15.77
N GLN A 231 44.17 -48.64 -16.14
CA GLN A 231 43.74 -47.99 -17.40
C GLN A 231 45.00 -47.96 -18.28
N PRO A 232 44.92 -48.11 -19.63
CA PRO A 232 44.43 -47.02 -20.47
C PRO A 232 43.71 -47.45 -21.76
N ILE A 233 42.90 -46.55 -22.34
CA ILE A 233 42.54 -46.62 -23.76
C ILE A 233 42.84 -45.25 -24.38
N PHE A 234 43.86 -45.23 -25.24
CA PHE A 234 44.04 -44.24 -26.31
C PHE A 234 43.70 -44.94 -27.63
N SER A 235 43.06 -44.16 -28.53
CA SER A 235 42.56 -44.45 -29.89
C SER A 235 41.11 -44.91 -29.96
#